data_AF-A0A108T307-F1
#
_entry.id   AF-A0A108T307-F1
#
_cell.length_a   1.000
_cell.length_b   1.000
_cell.length_c   1.000
_cell.angle_alpha   90.00
_cell.angle_beta   90.00
_cell.angle_gamma   90.00
#
_symmetry.space_group_name_H-M   'P 1'
#
loop_
_entity.id
_entity.type
_entity.pdbx_description
1 polymer ?
#
loop_
_entity_poly.entity_id
_entity_poly.type
_entity_poly.pdbx_seq_one_letter_code
_entity_poly.pdbx_strand_id
1 'polypeptide(L)'
;MPRLKGTYNIPDWALCPLEYGINSDEYGLTDEDIAQIKDFQENVIGGGYYMDIHWEDCNEFNTHPQFGLPAKTYEVDFYID
;
A
#
# COMPACT_ATOMS: atom_id res chain seq x y z
N MET A 1 3.92 -21.75 -4.80
CA MET A 1 2.64 -21.02 -4.77
C MET A 1 2.87 -19.83 -3.86
N PRO A 2 2.59 -18.61 -4.33
CA PRO A 2 2.70 -17.42 -3.49
C PRO A 2 1.88 -17.60 -2.22
N ARG A 3 2.42 -17.20 -1.08
CA ARG A 3 1.77 -17.28 0.22
C ARG A 3 1.22 -15.92 0.58
N LEU A 4 -0.05 -15.86 0.98
CA LEU A 4 -0.64 -14.66 1.53
C LEU A 4 0.14 -14.23 2.78
N LYS A 5 0.76 -13.06 2.72
CA LYS A 5 1.48 -12.42 3.83
C LYS A 5 0.51 -11.70 4.76
N GLY A 6 -0.47 -11.02 4.19
CA GLY A 6 -1.48 -10.28 4.93
C GLY A 6 -2.37 -9.45 4.02
N THR A 7 -3.47 -9.00 4.61
CA THR A 7 -4.51 -8.17 3.99
C THR A 7 -4.56 -6.84 4.71
N TYR A 8 -4.48 -5.73 3.98
CA TYR A 8 -4.33 -4.40 4.55
C TYR A 8 -5.23 -3.37 3.86
N ASN A 9 -5.66 -2.36 4.62
CA ASN A 9 -6.38 -1.21 4.07
C ASN A 9 -5.39 -0.15 3.61
N ILE A 10 -5.03 -0.17 2.33
CA ILE A 10 -4.01 0.69 1.75
C ILE A 10 -4.62 2.00 1.25
N PRO A 11 -4.05 3.17 1.59
CA PRO A 11 -4.46 4.44 1.00
C PRO A 11 -4.40 4.44 -0.53
N ASP A 12 -5.41 5.02 -1.17
CA ASP A 12 -5.53 5.06 -2.63
C ASP A 12 -4.29 5.67 -3.33
N TRP A 13 -3.74 6.74 -2.76
CA TRP A 13 -2.53 7.41 -3.24
C TRP A 13 -1.29 6.53 -3.20
N ALA A 14 -1.27 5.50 -2.35
CA ALA A 14 -0.13 4.60 -2.19
C ALA A 14 -0.18 3.37 -3.10
N LEU A 15 -1.33 3.07 -3.73
CA LEU A 15 -1.50 1.87 -4.57
C LEU A 15 -0.51 1.85 -5.75
N CYS A 16 -0.46 2.93 -6.54
CA CYS A 16 0.46 3.01 -7.69
C CYS A 16 1.94 3.00 -7.28
N PRO A 17 2.39 3.77 -6.27
CA PRO A 17 3.76 3.69 -5.77
C PRO A 17 4.18 2.31 -5.25
N LEU A 18 3.26 1.56 -4.63
CA LEU A 18 3.54 0.21 -4.14
C LEU A 18 3.67 -0.79 -5.29
N GLU A 19 2.84 -0.68 -6.33
CA GLU A 19 2.86 -1.59 -7.49
C GLU A 19 4.04 -1.29 -8.45
N TYR A 20 4.29 -0.02 -8.76
CA TYR A 20 5.22 0.40 -9.80
C TYR A 20 6.52 1.04 -9.27
N GLY A 21 6.60 1.25 -7.96
CA GLY A 21 7.76 1.81 -7.28
C GLY A 21 7.64 3.32 -7.00
N ILE A 22 8.20 3.72 -5.85
CA ILE A 22 8.08 5.06 -5.26
C ILE A 22 8.84 6.19 -5.99
N ASN A 23 9.65 5.88 -7.00
CA ASN A 23 10.59 6.84 -7.61
C ASN A 23 10.00 7.64 -8.78
N SER A 24 8.68 7.61 -8.99
CA SER A 24 8.04 8.43 -10.02
C SER A 24 7.67 9.80 -9.47
N ASP A 25 8.26 10.85 -10.03
CA ASP A 25 7.90 12.26 -9.74
C ASP A 25 6.42 12.55 -10.07
N GLU A 26 5.77 11.71 -10.88
CA GLU A 26 4.38 11.85 -11.31
C GLU A 26 3.36 11.66 -10.17
N TYR A 27 3.75 11.00 -9.07
CA TYR A 27 2.86 10.72 -7.96
C TYR A 27 2.72 11.89 -6.97
N GLY A 28 3.59 12.91 -7.06
CA GLY A 28 3.55 14.06 -6.15
C GLY A 28 3.74 13.70 -4.67
N LEU A 29 4.46 12.60 -4.39
CA LEU A 29 4.70 12.11 -3.03
C LEU A 29 5.58 13.09 -2.25
N THR A 30 5.23 13.31 -0.99
CA THR A 30 6.09 14.00 -0.03
C THR A 30 7.18 13.07 0.51
N ASP A 31 8.20 13.64 1.15
CA ASP A 31 9.23 12.85 1.85
C ASP A 31 8.61 11.95 2.94
N GLU A 32 7.52 12.39 3.57
CA GLU A 32 6.79 11.62 4.57
C GLU A 32 6.07 10.42 3.94
N ASP A 33 5.40 10.61 2.80
CA ASP A 33 4.73 9.53 2.07
C ASP A 33 5.73 8.45 1.63
N ILE A 34 6.88 8.88 1.11
CA ILE A 34 7.98 8.00 0.71
C ILE A 34 8.49 7.21 1.92
N ALA A 35 8.66 7.86 3.07
CA ALA A 35 9.12 7.19 4.29
C ALA A 35 8.12 6.15 4.79
N GLN A 36 6.82 6.44 4.76
CA GLN A 36 5.77 5.53 5.16
C GLN A 36 5.68 4.30 4.24
N ILE A 37 5.75 4.50 2.91
CA ILE A 37 5.75 3.38 1.96
C ILE A 37 6.98 2.49 2.17
N LYS A 38 8.17 3.08 2.33
CA LYS A 38 9.40 2.32 2.57
C LYS A 38 9.33 1.51 3.86
N ASP A 39 8.88 2.12 4.95
CA ASP A 39 8.71 1.42 6.25
C ASP A 39 7.75 0.24 6.10
N PHE A 40 6.62 0.43 5.42
CA PHE A 40 5.67 -0.64 5.14
C PHE A 40 6.29 -1.78 4.31
N GLN A 41 7.01 -1.44 3.22
CA GLN A 41 7.67 -2.43 2.36
C GLN A 41 8.75 -3.21 3.10
N GLU A 42 9.59 -2.55 3.91
CA GLU A 42 10.74 -3.14 4.58
C GLU A 42 10.38 -3.88 5.87
N ASN A 43 9.53 -3.27 6.71
CA ASN A 43 9.28 -3.74 8.07
C ASN A 43 7.97 -4.51 8.25
N VAL A 44 7.00 -4.36 7.33
CA VAL A 44 5.71 -5.06 7.40
C VAL A 44 5.63 -6.21 6.40
N ILE A 45 5.87 -5.92 5.12
CA ILE A 45 5.76 -6.92 4.05
C ILE A 45 7.05 -7.76 3.93
N GLY A 46 8.20 -7.10 3.88
CA GLY A 46 9.53 -7.74 3.82
C GLY A 46 10.20 -7.74 2.45
N GLY A 47 9.82 -6.80 1.56
CA GLY A 47 10.39 -6.63 0.21
C GLY A 47 10.08 -7.77 -0.78
N GLY A 48 9.82 -7.44 -2.05
CA GLY A 48 9.49 -8.44 -3.08
C GLY A 48 8.15 -9.12 -2.82
N TYR A 49 7.09 -8.62 -3.44
CA TYR A 49 5.73 -9.09 -3.25
C TYR A 49 4.90 -8.94 -4.52
N TYR A 50 3.74 -9.58 -4.53
CA TYR A 50 2.65 -9.31 -5.45
C TYR A 50 1.48 -8.70 -4.69
N MET A 51 0.75 -7.77 -5.31
CA MET A 51 -0.45 -7.17 -4.75
C MET A 51 -1.68 -7.66 -5.51
N ASP A 52 -2.77 -7.95 -4.78
CA ASP A 52 -4.10 -8.14 -5.34
C ASP A 52 -5.05 -7.12 -4.68
N ILE A 53 -5.61 -6.22 -5.49
CA ILE A 53 -6.40 -5.08 -5.01
C ILE A 53 -7.88 -5.44 -5.12
N HIS A 54 -8.58 -5.46 -3.99
CA HIS A 54 -10.02 -5.72 -3.94
C HIS A 54 -10.78 -4.42 -4.26
N TRP A 55 -10.96 -4.14 -5.56
CA TRP A 55 -11.55 -2.88 -6.04
C TRP A 55 -12.97 -2.59 -5.51
N GLU A 56 -13.73 -3.63 -5.19
CA GLU A 56 -15.09 -3.50 -4.64
C GLU A 56 -15.09 -3.25 -3.13
N ASP A 57 -14.00 -3.59 -2.42
CA ASP A 57 -13.84 -3.40 -0.97
C ASP A 57 -13.19 -2.06 -0.66
N CYS A 58 -13.87 -1.01 -1.13
CA CYS A 58 -13.45 0.37 -0.98
C CYS A 58 -14.07 1.02 0.26
N ASN A 59 -13.24 1.68 1.06
CA ASN A 59 -13.68 2.61 2.10
C ASN A 59 -13.32 4.04 1.67
N GLU A 60 -14.33 4.83 1.28
CA GLU A 60 -14.17 6.22 0.81
C GLU A 60 -13.54 7.15 1.87
N PHE A 61 -13.64 6.82 3.16
CA PHE A 61 -13.00 7.58 4.23
C PHE A 61 -12.68 6.70 5.43
N ASN A 62 -11.52 6.04 5.39
CA ASN A 62 -11.04 5.20 6.47
C ASN A 62 -10.28 6.04 7.51
N THR A 63 -10.75 6.03 8.77
CA THR A 63 -10.07 6.74 9.87
C THR A 63 -8.85 5.99 10.42
N HIS A 64 -8.64 4.75 9.97
CA HIS A 64 -7.54 3.86 10.38
C HIS A 64 -6.93 3.15 9.16
N PRO A 65 -6.34 3.89 8.21
CA PRO A 65 -5.58 3.28 7.13
C PRO A 65 -4.34 2.56 7.68
N GLN A 66 -3.73 1.70 6.87
CA GLN A 66 -2.51 0.99 7.24
C GLN A 66 -1.34 1.92 7.62
N PHE A 67 -1.26 3.08 6.97
CA PHE A 67 -0.35 4.17 7.28
C PHE A 67 -0.93 5.50 6.80
N GLY A 68 -0.34 6.61 7.25
CA GLY A 68 -0.76 7.95 6.88
C GLY A 68 -1.98 8.46 7.64
N LEU A 69 -2.54 9.55 7.13
CA LEU A 69 -3.75 10.20 7.65
C LEU A 69 -5.02 9.52 7.11
N PRO A 70 -6.19 9.75 7.73
CA PRO A 70 -7.47 9.28 7.20
C PRO A 70 -7.65 9.61 5.71
N ALA A 71 -7.93 8.58 4.92
CA ALA A 71 -7.96 8.64 3.46
C ALA A 71 -8.93 7.61 2.89
N LYS A 72 -9.16 7.68 1.58
CA LYS A 72 -9.78 6.59 0.85
C LYS A 72 -8.84 5.38 0.86
N THR A 73 -9.35 4.19 1.17
CA THR A 73 -8.55 2.96 1.17
C THR A 73 -9.22 1.84 0.40
N TYR A 74 -8.39 0.93 -0.11
CA TYR A 74 -8.82 -0.36 -0.65
C TYR A 74 -8.23 -1.48 0.19
N GLU A 75 -8.97 -2.57 0.34
CA GLU A 75 -8.40 -3.82 0.86
C GLU A 75 -7.45 -4.41 -0.19
N VAL A 76 -6.23 -4.76 0.24
CA VAL A 76 -5.19 -5.30 -0.62
C VAL A 76 -4.53 -6.50 0.04
N ASP A 77 -4.49 -7.61 -0.68
CA ASP A 77 -3.74 -8.80 -0.33
C ASP A 77 -2.31 -8.70 -0.84
N PHE A 78 -1.34 -8.97 0.04
CA PHE A 78 0.07 -9.05 -0.32
C PHE A 78 0.52 -10.50 -0.29
N TYR A 79 1.14 -10.95 -1.38
CA TYR A 79 1.68 -12.30 -1.52
C TYR A 79 3.20 -12.28 -1.61
N ILE A 80 3.85 -13.22 -0.96
CA ILE A 80 5.31 -13.44 -1.01
C ILE A 80 5.63 -14.87 -1.45
N ASP A 81 6.80 -15.09 -2.04
CA ASP A 81 7.25 -16.44 -2.45
C ASP A 81 7.82 -17.28 -1.29
#